data_AF-A0A1H2G836-F1
#
_entry.id   AF-A0A1H2G836-F1
#
_cell.length_a   1.000
_cell.length_b   1.000
_cell.length_c   1.000
_cell.angle_alpha   90.00
_cell.angle_beta   90.00
_cell.angle_gamma   90.00
#
_symmetry.space_group_name_H-M   'P 1'
#
loop_
_entity.id
_entity.type
_entity.pdbx_description
1 polymer ?
#
loop_
_entity_poly.entity_id
_entity_poly.type
_entity_poly.pdbx_seq_one_letter_code
_entity_poly.pdbx_strand_id
1 'polypeptide(L)'
;MHSLARVWLPGLLLLGFGAELAAAAEAALPIADAGLGKTLFQQSCAICHADTLSVGDAQVVRLGPGLVGVIGRRAGSLSGFAYSKALTASDISWDLSTLDRFLAAPATVVPGTTMPVSVPNADDRRNLIAYLATLKAPPAPSSPPKPVPAASAPPVSDPNDWHHAAPGVAHHLTVADLPAPYSTVSSGNGPKVVTPPPGTVPAVPPGFTVRQFASGFSNPRIVRVAPNGDIFIAETGAGRLRVLRAADGADAPSENQIFATGLDRPFGIAFYPPGPDPQWLYVANNNEVVRYAYHNGDLQAGGPPQIIVPLLTQSNGGHTTRDLAFSRDGKRLFISIGSGSNVAESMTLKDADAIRAWEADHGLGASWDGETNRADIVVTDPEGRAPLRAFATGIRNAVGIAVNPETGDLWASVNERDSLGDDLVPDYITRVKEGGFYGWPWYYLGNHEDPRHAGRRPDLAGRVLVPDVLVQAHSASLQMTFYPAAGRETEGSAAFPAAYRGDAFAALHGSWNRSSRTGYKVVRVRLNHGVPTGEYDDFLTGFVVDEKSVWGRPVGVAVARDGALLVTEDGNGTLWRVSYGAH
;
A
#
# COMPACT_ATOMS: atom_id res chain seq x y z
N MET A 1 88.11 24.37 -9.61
CA MET A 1 89.32 23.68 -9.09
C MET A 1 88.88 22.83 -7.90
N HIS A 2 89.20 21.53 -7.94
CA HIS A 2 89.18 20.47 -6.88
C HIS A 2 87.88 20.26 -6.08
N SER A 3 87.07 19.20 -6.25
CA SER A 3 87.25 17.72 -6.18
C SER A 3 87.29 17.12 -4.77
N LEU A 4 86.52 16.01 -4.64
CA LEU A 4 86.50 14.90 -3.65
C LEU A 4 85.51 15.01 -2.48
N ALA A 5 84.81 13.97 -2.02
CA ALA A 5 84.45 12.64 -2.51
C ALA A 5 83.40 12.03 -1.54
N ARG A 6 82.76 10.94 -1.97
CA ARG A 6 81.98 9.93 -1.23
C ARG A 6 80.51 10.23 -0.88
N VAL A 7 79.59 9.61 -1.61
CA VAL A 7 78.33 9.08 -1.05
C VAL A 7 78.02 7.71 -1.69
N TRP A 8 77.51 6.81 -0.86
CA TRP A 8 77.27 5.39 -1.05
C TRP A 8 76.14 5.06 -2.05
N LEU A 9 76.32 3.94 -2.77
CA LEU A 9 75.25 3.03 -3.26
C LEU A 9 75.32 1.76 -2.37
N PRO A 10 74.31 0.84 -2.34
CA PRO A 10 73.21 0.65 -3.31
C PRO A 10 71.83 0.36 -2.66
N GLY A 11 70.78 0.22 -3.47
CA GLY A 11 69.55 -0.44 -3.01
C GLY A 11 68.31 -0.17 -3.87
N LEU A 12 68.35 -0.56 -5.14
CA LEU A 12 67.19 -0.59 -6.02
C LEU A 12 66.24 -1.72 -5.58
N LEU A 13 65.04 -1.40 -5.12
CA LEU A 13 63.97 -2.39 -4.86
C LEU A 13 63.06 -2.47 -6.09
N LEU A 14 63.29 -3.50 -6.90
CA LEU A 14 62.36 -3.99 -7.94
C LEU A 14 61.25 -4.79 -7.23
N LEU A 15 60.02 -4.27 -7.24
CA LEU A 15 58.83 -5.03 -6.87
C LEU A 15 58.43 -5.92 -8.05
N GLY A 16 58.88 -7.16 -8.01
CA GLY A 16 58.39 -8.25 -8.86
C GLY A 16 57.09 -8.83 -8.28
N PHE A 17 56.09 -8.93 -9.13
CA PHE A 17 54.87 -9.71 -8.90
C PHE A 17 55.23 -11.18 -8.62
N GLY A 18 55.05 -11.63 -7.39
CA GLY A 18 55.11 -13.02 -6.98
C GLY A 18 53.72 -13.46 -6.55
N ALA A 19 53.18 -14.47 -7.23
CA ALA A 19 51.87 -15.03 -6.98
C ALA A 19 51.78 -15.65 -5.58
N GLU A 20 50.94 -15.08 -4.71
CA GLU A 20 50.41 -15.80 -3.56
C GLU A 20 49.21 -16.63 -4.02
N LEU A 21 49.37 -17.95 -3.96
CA LEU A 21 48.25 -18.88 -3.91
C LEU A 21 47.46 -18.58 -2.63
N ALA A 22 46.42 -17.75 -2.75
CA ALA A 22 45.36 -17.71 -1.76
C ALA A 22 44.69 -19.08 -1.76
N ALA A 23 44.93 -19.87 -0.71
CA ALA A 23 44.05 -20.97 -0.38
C ALA A 23 42.65 -20.36 -0.18
N ALA A 24 41.74 -20.64 -1.12
CA ALA A 24 40.34 -20.36 -0.94
C ALA A 24 39.90 -21.15 0.29
N ALA A 25 39.69 -20.45 1.41
CA ALA A 25 38.86 -20.97 2.47
C ALA A 25 37.50 -21.24 1.82
N GLU A 26 37.14 -22.52 1.74
CA GLU A 26 35.80 -22.95 1.39
C GLU A 26 34.89 -22.36 2.48
N ALA A 27 34.33 -21.18 2.20
CA ALA A 27 33.28 -20.61 3.03
C ALA A 27 32.16 -21.65 3.04
N ALA A 28 32.01 -22.34 4.17
CA ALA A 28 30.92 -23.27 4.36
C ALA A 28 29.62 -22.55 3.96
N LEU A 29 28.90 -23.12 2.98
CA LEU A 29 27.60 -22.59 2.59
C LEU A 29 26.75 -22.41 3.85
N PRO A 30 26.15 -21.22 4.09
CA PRO A 30 25.37 -21.01 5.30
C PRO A 30 24.26 -22.06 5.37
N ILE A 31 24.20 -22.75 6.52
CA ILE A 31 23.13 -23.69 6.85
C ILE A 31 21.81 -22.93 6.75
N ALA A 32 20.79 -23.56 6.16
CA ALA A 32 19.49 -22.93 5.99
C ALA A 32 18.91 -22.47 7.34
N ASP A 33 18.54 -21.19 7.43
CA ASP A 33 18.03 -20.54 8.63
C ASP A 33 16.51 -20.32 8.50
N ALA A 34 15.73 -21.06 9.29
CA ALA A 34 14.28 -20.95 9.28
C ALA A 34 13.75 -19.62 9.85
N GLY A 35 14.52 -18.92 10.69
CA GLY A 35 14.19 -17.59 11.18
C GLY A 35 14.31 -16.53 10.09
N LEU A 36 15.40 -16.56 9.31
CA LEU A 36 15.53 -15.73 8.10
C LEU A 36 14.47 -16.10 7.06
N GLY A 37 14.19 -17.40 6.91
CA GLY A 37 13.11 -17.89 6.06
C GLY A 37 11.74 -17.37 6.45
N LYS A 38 11.44 -17.32 7.75
CA LYS A 38 10.20 -16.72 8.28
C LYS A 38 10.12 -15.24 7.94
N THR A 39 11.20 -14.50 8.15
CA THR A 39 11.27 -13.08 7.80
C THR A 39 11.00 -12.86 6.33
N LEU A 40 11.66 -13.62 5.45
CA LEU A 40 11.45 -13.55 4.01
C LEU A 40 10.02 -13.95 3.60
N PHE A 41 9.45 -14.98 4.25
CA PHE A 41 8.05 -15.34 4.04
C PHE A 41 7.12 -14.18 4.36
N GLN A 42 7.29 -13.53 5.51
CA GLN A 42 6.49 -12.38 5.89
C GLN A 42 6.66 -11.22 4.91
N GLN A 43 7.87 -11.03 4.37
CA GLN A 43 8.16 -9.95 3.46
C GLN A 43 7.55 -10.14 2.05
N SER A 44 7.63 -11.36 1.52
CA SER A 44 7.42 -11.62 0.09
C SER A 44 6.26 -12.57 -0.22
N CYS A 45 5.82 -13.35 0.76
CA CYS A 45 4.85 -14.42 0.57
C CYS A 45 3.56 -14.23 1.38
N ALA A 46 3.64 -13.59 2.56
CA ALA A 46 2.51 -13.49 3.48
C ALA A 46 1.34 -12.67 2.94
N ILE A 47 1.56 -11.74 2.01
CA ILE A 47 0.48 -11.05 1.32
C ILE A 47 -0.46 -12.01 0.57
N CYS A 48 0.10 -13.09 0.01
CA CYS A 48 -0.66 -14.08 -0.76
C CYS A 48 -0.94 -15.35 0.03
N HIS A 49 -0.14 -15.70 1.02
CA HIS A 49 -0.19 -17.00 1.67
C HIS A 49 -0.32 -16.84 3.18
N ALA A 50 -1.06 -17.76 3.80
CA ALA A 50 -1.04 -17.90 5.25
C ALA A 50 -0.10 -19.05 5.65
N ASP A 51 0.66 -18.82 6.72
CA ASP A 51 1.52 -19.81 7.38
C ASP A 51 0.90 -20.34 8.68
N THR A 52 -0.37 -20.02 8.93
CA THR A 52 -1.13 -20.43 10.11
C THR A 52 -2.45 -21.07 9.72
N LEU A 53 -3.03 -21.81 10.67
CA LEU A 53 -4.39 -22.33 10.57
C LEU A 53 -5.35 -21.38 11.30
N SER A 54 -6.60 -21.35 10.84
CA SER A 54 -7.69 -20.68 11.54
C SER A 54 -8.21 -21.52 12.71
N VAL A 55 -9.17 -20.97 13.45
CA VAL A 55 -9.85 -21.68 14.54
C VAL A 55 -10.43 -23.00 14.02
N GLY A 56 -10.11 -24.11 14.69
CA GLY A 56 -10.52 -25.46 14.28
C GLY A 56 -9.60 -26.12 13.25
N ASP A 57 -8.32 -25.72 13.18
CA ASP A 57 -7.28 -26.29 12.32
C ASP A 57 -7.56 -26.20 10.82
N ALA A 58 -8.46 -25.29 10.40
CA ALA A 58 -8.81 -25.09 9.01
C ALA A 58 -7.80 -24.20 8.27
N GLN A 59 -7.53 -24.53 7.00
CA GLN A 59 -6.59 -23.80 6.14
C GLN A 59 -7.06 -22.37 5.90
N VAL A 60 -6.15 -21.40 6.06
CA VAL A 60 -6.41 -20.01 5.74
C VAL A 60 -6.05 -19.76 4.28
N VAL A 61 -7.05 -19.36 3.49
CA VAL A 61 -6.90 -19.05 2.06
C VAL A 61 -6.89 -17.53 1.87
N ARG A 62 -5.90 -17.01 1.11
CA ARG A 62 -5.77 -15.58 0.76
C ARG A 62 -5.78 -15.44 -0.77
N LEU A 63 -4.93 -14.56 -1.35
CA LEU A 63 -4.70 -14.53 -2.80
C LEU A 63 -4.09 -15.83 -3.33
N GLY A 64 -3.40 -16.58 -2.46
CA GLY A 64 -2.83 -17.90 -2.65
C GLY A 64 -3.33 -18.91 -1.60
N PRO A 65 -3.01 -20.20 -1.78
CA PRO A 65 -3.40 -21.25 -0.85
C PRO A 65 -2.64 -21.14 0.49
N GLY A 66 -3.25 -21.60 1.58
CA GLY A 66 -2.56 -21.77 2.87
C GLY A 66 -1.38 -22.74 2.75
N LEU A 67 -0.27 -22.45 3.42
CA LEU A 67 0.99 -23.22 3.28
C LEU A 67 1.30 -24.14 4.46
N VAL A 68 0.45 -24.18 5.49
CA VAL A 68 0.56 -25.19 6.54
C VAL A 68 0.36 -26.58 5.92
N GLY A 69 1.34 -27.45 6.12
CA GLY A 69 1.40 -28.78 5.52
C GLY A 69 1.74 -28.78 4.04
N VAL A 70 2.41 -27.74 3.52
CA VAL A 70 2.75 -27.69 2.09
C VAL A 70 3.73 -28.78 1.69
N ILE A 71 4.71 -29.13 2.55
CA ILE A 71 5.65 -30.23 2.27
C ILE A 71 4.90 -31.56 2.28
N GLY A 72 5.01 -32.29 1.18
CA GLY A 72 4.30 -33.55 0.88
C GLY A 72 2.95 -33.35 0.17
N ARG A 73 2.45 -32.13 0.04
CA ARG A 73 1.13 -31.86 -0.58
C ARG A 73 1.23 -31.83 -2.10
N ARG A 74 0.27 -32.45 -2.79
CA ARG A 74 0.16 -32.35 -4.25
C ARG A 74 -0.15 -30.89 -4.66
N ALA A 75 0.52 -30.39 -5.69
CA ALA A 75 0.21 -29.09 -6.27
C ALA A 75 -1.24 -29.06 -6.76
N GLY A 76 -1.91 -27.93 -6.55
CA GLY A 76 -3.30 -27.76 -6.99
C GLY A 76 -4.36 -28.55 -6.22
N SER A 77 -4.04 -29.08 -5.02
CA SER A 77 -4.91 -30.02 -4.29
C SER A 77 -5.56 -29.49 -3.00
N LEU A 78 -5.23 -28.28 -2.54
CA LEU A 78 -5.86 -27.70 -1.35
C LEU A 78 -7.34 -27.42 -1.60
N SER A 79 -8.23 -28.05 -0.82
CA SER A 79 -9.65 -27.76 -0.87
C SER A 79 -9.94 -26.31 -0.48
N GLY A 80 -10.90 -25.68 -1.16
CA GLY A 80 -11.29 -24.29 -0.89
C GLY A 80 -10.43 -23.21 -1.56
N PHE A 81 -9.37 -23.58 -2.32
CA PHE A 81 -8.63 -22.63 -3.14
C PHE A 81 -8.79 -22.90 -4.65
N ALA A 82 -9.07 -21.85 -5.42
CA ALA A 82 -9.23 -21.93 -6.87
C ALA A 82 -7.87 -21.85 -7.58
N TYR A 83 -7.31 -23.01 -7.91
CA TYR A 83 -6.03 -23.11 -8.62
C TYR A 83 -6.14 -22.82 -10.12
N SER A 84 -5.01 -22.40 -10.72
CA SER A 84 -4.87 -22.39 -12.18
C SER A 84 -4.97 -23.82 -12.74
N LYS A 85 -5.56 -23.96 -13.93
CA LYS A 85 -5.65 -25.26 -14.62
C LYS A 85 -4.28 -25.92 -14.80
N ALA A 86 -3.26 -25.11 -15.10
CA ALA A 86 -1.89 -25.58 -15.27
C ALA A 86 -1.32 -26.19 -13.98
N LEU A 87 -1.54 -25.56 -12.82
CA LEU A 87 -1.00 -26.06 -11.57
C LEU A 87 -1.74 -27.31 -11.08
N THR A 88 -3.06 -27.41 -11.29
CA THR A 88 -3.83 -28.64 -11.00
C THR A 88 -3.43 -29.81 -11.89
N ALA A 89 -3.03 -29.54 -13.13
CA ALA A 89 -2.58 -30.56 -14.09
C ALA A 89 -1.07 -30.87 -14.02
N SER A 90 -0.31 -30.21 -13.14
CA SER A 90 1.16 -30.29 -13.15
C SER A 90 1.75 -31.60 -12.61
N ASP A 91 0.96 -32.41 -11.91
CA ASP A 91 1.38 -33.63 -11.18
C ASP A 91 2.55 -33.44 -10.20
N ILE A 92 2.90 -32.20 -9.87
CA ILE A 92 3.93 -31.87 -8.89
C ILE A 92 3.44 -32.25 -7.49
N SER A 93 4.31 -32.86 -6.70
CA SER A 93 4.17 -32.93 -5.24
C SER A 93 5.24 -32.06 -4.61
N TRP A 94 4.86 -31.23 -3.63
CA TRP A 94 5.79 -30.29 -3.03
C TRP A 94 6.74 -31.01 -2.08
N ASP A 95 8.00 -31.07 -2.45
CA ASP A 95 9.15 -31.43 -1.64
C ASP A 95 10.18 -30.30 -1.68
N LEU A 96 11.31 -30.47 -1.01
CA LEU A 96 12.34 -29.43 -0.95
C LEU A 96 12.88 -29.07 -2.35
N SER A 97 13.02 -30.04 -3.26
CA SER A 97 13.60 -29.84 -4.59
C SER A 97 12.63 -29.18 -5.57
N THR A 98 11.37 -29.62 -5.55
CA THR A 98 10.29 -29.08 -6.38
C THR A 98 9.91 -27.68 -5.94
N LEU A 99 9.90 -27.40 -4.62
CA LEU A 99 9.73 -26.04 -4.12
C LEU A 99 10.89 -25.13 -4.53
N ASP A 100 12.14 -25.58 -4.43
CA ASP A 100 13.29 -24.76 -4.87
C ASP A 100 13.18 -24.37 -6.35
N ARG A 101 12.93 -25.34 -7.23
CA ARG A 101 12.75 -25.06 -8.66
C ARG A 101 11.57 -24.15 -8.92
N PHE A 102 10.42 -24.43 -8.29
CA PHE A 102 9.21 -23.66 -8.51
C PHE A 102 9.35 -22.22 -8.01
N LEU A 103 9.90 -22.01 -6.81
CA LEU A 103 10.14 -20.69 -6.25
C LEU A 103 11.18 -19.89 -7.05
N ALA A 104 12.16 -20.56 -7.68
CA ALA A 104 13.14 -19.87 -8.54
C ALA A 104 12.46 -19.22 -9.77
N ALA A 105 11.52 -19.93 -10.41
CA ALA A 105 10.84 -19.46 -11.61
C ALA A 105 9.47 -20.16 -11.82
N PRO A 106 8.39 -19.71 -11.14
CA PRO A 106 7.11 -20.42 -11.15
C PRO A 106 6.51 -20.60 -12.54
N ALA A 107 6.50 -19.54 -13.35
CA ALA A 107 5.96 -19.54 -14.70
C ALA A 107 6.77 -20.40 -15.69
N THR A 108 8.06 -20.65 -15.41
CA THR A 108 8.89 -21.55 -16.21
C THR A 108 8.62 -23.01 -15.83
N VAL A 109 8.46 -23.30 -14.54
CA VAL A 109 8.22 -24.67 -14.05
C VAL A 109 6.80 -25.13 -14.35
N VAL A 110 5.81 -24.24 -14.22
CA VAL A 110 4.42 -24.50 -14.56
C VAL A 110 3.90 -23.34 -15.42
N PRO A 111 4.07 -23.41 -16.75
CA PRO A 111 3.52 -22.42 -17.67
C PRO A 111 2.01 -22.26 -17.51
N GLY A 112 1.56 -21.03 -17.23
CA GLY A 112 0.15 -20.73 -16.95
C GLY A 112 -0.24 -20.80 -15.46
N THR A 113 0.72 -20.98 -14.54
CA THR A 113 0.50 -20.75 -13.11
C THR A 113 0.18 -19.28 -12.82
N THR A 114 -0.66 -19.04 -11.82
CA THR A 114 -1.04 -17.70 -11.36
C THR A 114 -0.15 -17.18 -10.24
N MET A 115 0.89 -17.91 -9.82
CA MET A 115 1.85 -17.45 -8.81
C MET A 115 2.75 -16.34 -9.39
N PRO A 116 2.67 -15.09 -8.91
CA PRO A 116 3.35 -13.95 -9.52
C PRO A 116 4.74 -13.67 -8.94
N VAL A 117 5.07 -14.27 -7.79
CA VAL A 117 6.31 -14.01 -7.04
C VAL A 117 7.32 -15.13 -7.29
N SER A 118 8.55 -14.77 -7.65
CA SER A 118 9.71 -15.65 -7.64
C SER A 118 10.71 -15.21 -6.56
N VAL A 119 11.59 -16.13 -6.17
CA VAL A 119 12.71 -15.90 -5.25
C VAL A 119 13.99 -16.33 -5.98
N PRO A 120 14.62 -15.47 -6.79
CA PRO A 120 15.74 -15.87 -7.64
C PRO A 120 17.02 -16.19 -6.87
N ASN A 121 17.22 -15.58 -5.70
CA ASN A 121 18.37 -15.84 -4.84
C ASN A 121 18.26 -17.24 -4.19
N ALA A 122 19.31 -18.06 -4.32
CA ALA A 122 19.31 -19.44 -3.86
C ALA A 122 19.37 -19.56 -2.32
N ASP A 123 20.07 -18.66 -1.63
CA ASP A 123 20.18 -18.67 -0.17
C ASP A 123 18.84 -18.31 0.47
N ASP A 124 18.18 -17.30 -0.08
CA ASP A 124 16.83 -16.89 0.29
C ASP A 124 15.82 -18.02 0.11
N ARG A 125 15.87 -18.73 -1.02
CA ARG A 125 15.01 -19.92 -1.24
C ARG A 125 15.30 -21.01 -0.22
N ARG A 126 16.56 -21.32 0.06
CA ARG A 126 16.92 -22.35 1.05
C ARG A 126 16.37 -22.00 2.44
N ASN A 127 16.52 -20.75 2.87
CA ASN A 127 15.99 -20.25 4.14
C ASN A 127 14.45 -20.34 4.16
N LEU A 128 13.78 -19.86 3.10
CA LEU A 128 12.33 -19.91 2.96
C LEU A 128 11.79 -21.35 2.99
N ILE A 129 12.42 -22.27 2.28
CA ILE A 129 12.03 -23.68 2.26
C ILE A 129 12.25 -24.32 3.64
N ALA A 130 13.34 -23.98 4.34
CA ALA A 130 13.56 -24.43 5.71
C ALA A 130 12.45 -23.93 6.64
N TYR A 131 11.97 -22.69 6.47
CA TYR A 131 10.81 -22.19 7.19
C TYR A 131 9.52 -22.93 6.84
N LEU A 132 9.22 -23.12 5.55
CA LEU A 132 8.01 -23.84 5.11
C LEU A 132 7.99 -25.29 5.64
N ALA A 133 9.15 -25.93 5.79
CA ALA A 133 9.27 -27.25 6.41
C ALA A 133 8.91 -27.27 7.91
N THR A 134 8.93 -26.12 8.59
CA THR A 134 8.44 -26.01 9.98
C THR A 134 6.93 -25.99 10.08
N LEU A 135 6.22 -25.61 9.00
CA LEU A 135 4.77 -25.46 8.96
C LEU A 135 4.07 -26.81 8.80
N LYS A 136 4.11 -27.67 9.82
CA LYS A 136 3.51 -29.01 9.77
C LYS A 136 2.00 -28.94 9.95
N ALA A 137 1.25 -29.73 9.18
CA ALA A 137 -0.17 -29.94 9.43
C ALA A 137 -0.37 -30.72 10.74
N PRO A 138 -1.38 -30.39 11.56
CA PRO A 138 -1.73 -31.19 12.73
C PRO A 138 -2.14 -32.61 12.30
N PRO A 139 -1.90 -33.63 13.15
CA PRO A 139 -2.33 -35.00 12.87
C PRO A 139 -3.85 -35.04 12.67
N ALA A 140 -4.30 -35.81 11.68
CA ALA A 140 -5.72 -35.86 11.31
C ALA A 140 -6.60 -36.25 12.53
N PRO A 141 -7.69 -35.51 12.82
CA PRO A 141 -8.59 -35.86 13.90
C PRO A 141 -9.34 -37.17 13.59
N SER A 142 -9.54 -38.00 14.62
CA SER A 142 -10.18 -39.32 14.57
C SER A 142 -11.71 -39.27 14.50
N SER A 143 -12.31 -38.14 14.16
CA SER A 143 -13.76 -37.96 14.06
C SER A 143 -14.10 -37.31 12.74
N PRO A 144 -15.11 -37.81 12.00
CA PRO A 144 -15.55 -37.14 10.78
C PRO A 144 -16.02 -35.73 11.15
N PRO A 145 -15.70 -34.72 10.32
CA PRO A 145 -16.14 -33.37 10.58
C PRO A 145 -17.67 -33.37 10.63
N LYS A 146 -18.25 -32.72 11.66
CA LYS A 146 -19.64 -32.30 11.58
C LYS A 146 -19.78 -31.50 10.28
N PRO A 147 -20.84 -31.71 9.48
CA PRO A 147 -21.04 -30.91 8.29
C PRO A 147 -21.10 -29.45 8.75
N VAL A 148 -20.05 -28.70 8.42
CA VAL A 148 -20.14 -27.25 8.34
C VAL A 148 -21.23 -27.01 7.29
N PRO A 149 -22.27 -26.22 7.59
CA PRO A 149 -23.26 -25.89 6.57
C PRO A 149 -22.49 -25.39 5.35
N ALA A 150 -22.74 -26.01 4.20
CA ALA A 150 -22.24 -25.47 2.95
C ALA A 150 -22.55 -23.98 2.94
N ALA A 151 -21.54 -23.15 2.64
CA ALA A 151 -21.71 -21.71 2.51
C ALA A 151 -23.01 -21.47 1.73
N SER A 152 -24.00 -20.91 2.41
CA SER A 152 -25.16 -20.39 1.73
C SER A 152 -24.63 -19.45 0.66
N ALA A 153 -25.12 -19.59 -0.58
CA ALA A 153 -24.89 -18.59 -1.60
C ALA A 153 -25.09 -17.19 -0.98
N PRO A 154 -24.25 -16.19 -1.32
CA PRO A 154 -24.44 -14.85 -0.79
C PRO A 154 -25.89 -14.44 -1.04
N PRO A 155 -26.56 -13.81 -0.04
CA PRO A 155 -27.90 -13.31 -0.27
C PRO A 155 -27.89 -12.41 -1.51
N VAL A 156 -28.89 -12.57 -2.36
CA VAL A 156 -29.04 -11.87 -3.66
C VAL A 156 -29.23 -10.35 -3.51
N SER A 157 -29.01 -9.79 -2.32
CA SER A 157 -28.92 -8.35 -2.11
C SER A 157 -28.17 -8.07 -0.81
N ASP A 158 -26.84 -8.14 -0.84
CA ASP A 158 -26.07 -7.39 0.13
C ASP A 158 -26.28 -5.89 -0.17
N PRO A 159 -26.95 -5.12 0.70
CA PRO A 159 -27.30 -3.73 0.40
C PRO A 159 -26.08 -2.83 0.27
N ASN A 160 -24.90 -3.31 0.69
CA ASN A 160 -23.65 -2.57 0.61
C ASN A 160 -22.75 -3.09 -0.51
N ASP A 161 -23.21 -3.99 -1.38
CA ASP A 161 -22.39 -4.46 -2.49
C ASP A 161 -22.30 -3.47 -3.67
N TRP A 162 -21.48 -3.84 -4.64
CA TRP A 162 -21.25 -3.07 -5.86
C TRP A 162 -22.49 -2.90 -6.75
N HIS A 163 -23.53 -3.73 -6.64
CA HIS A 163 -24.75 -3.58 -7.45
C HIS A 163 -25.52 -2.31 -7.09
N HIS A 164 -25.33 -1.82 -5.86
CA HIS A 164 -25.98 -0.62 -5.34
C HIS A 164 -25.09 0.64 -5.47
N ALA A 165 -23.86 0.51 -5.97
CA ALA A 165 -22.95 1.63 -6.16
C ALA A 165 -23.41 2.50 -7.34
N ALA A 166 -23.77 3.75 -7.05
CA ALA A 166 -24.19 4.72 -8.05
C ALA A 166 -23.83 6.14 -7.61
N PRO A 167 -23.53 7.07 -8.54
CA PRO A 167 -23.21 8.44 -8.17
C PRO A 167 -24.35 9.08 -7.36
N GLY A 168 -24.02 9.70 -6.24
CA GLY A 168 -24.96 10.35 -5.33
C GLY A 168 -25.53 9.44 -4.22
N VAL A 169 -25.18 8.16 -4.19
CA VAL A 169 -25.51 7.29 -3.04
C VAL A 169 -24.69 7.77 -1.83
N ALA A 170 -25.40 8.15 -0.77
CA ALA A 170 -24.82 8.64 0.47
C ALA A 170 -24.63 7.50 1.48
N HIS A 171 -23.52 7.55 2.21
CA HIS A 171 -23.17 6.58 3.24
C HIS A 171 -22.84 7.30 4.54
N HIS A 172 -23.32 6.74 5.65
CA HIS A 172 -22.97 7.16 7.00
C HIS A 172 -22.84 5.91 7.87
N LEU A 173 -21.60 5.52 8.15
CA LEU A 173 -21.28 4.37 8.98
C LEU A 173 -20.72 4.85 10.30
N THR A 174 -21.21 4.27 11.38
CA THR A 174 -20.79 4.58 12.76
C THR A 174 -20.29 3.34 13.47
N VAL A 175 -19.64 3.52 14.62
CA VAL A 175 -19.21 2.42 15.48
C VAL A 175 -20.39 1.56 16.00
N ALA A 176 -21.62 2.09 15.99
CA ALA A 176 -22.81 1.35 16.39
C ALA A 176 -23.28 0.35 15.32
N ASP A 177 -22.83 0.52 14.07
CA ASP A 177 -23.22 -0.33 12.94
C ASP A 177 -22.29 -1.53 12.75
N LEU A 178 -21.21 -1.61 13.54
CA LEU A 178 -20.20 -2.64 13.40
C LEU A 178 -20.76 -4.01 13.81
N PRO A 179 -20.65 -5.04 12.95
CA PRO A 179 -21.00 -6.38 13.36
C PRO A 179 -19.94 -6.93 14.32
N ALA A 180 -20.30 -7.97 15.07
CA ALA A 180 -19.30 -8.70 15.86
C ALA A 180 -18.23 -9.34 14.94
N PRO A 181 -16.97 -9.46 15.41
CA PRO A 181 -15.95 -10.22 14.71
C PRO A 181 -16.44 -11.62 14.34
N TYR A 182 -16.14 -12.03 13.10
CA TYR A 182 -16.49 -13.33 12.54
C TYR A 182 -18.00 -13.60 12.40
N SER A 183 -18.81 -12.54 12.38
CA SER A 183 -20.24 -12.62 12.01
C SER A 183 -20.46 -13.25 10.63
N THR A 184 -19.49 -13.09 9.72
CA THR A 184 -19.39 -13.81 8.46
C THR A 184 -17.99 -14.42 8.29
N VAL A 185 -17.88 -15.41 7.38
CA VAL A 185 -16.59 -16.01 7.02
C VAL A 185 -15.81 -15.05 6.15
N SER A 186 -14.55 -14.76 6.51
CA SER A 186 -13.67 -13.97 5.66
C SER A 186 -13.43 -14.66 4.32
N SER A 187 -13.57 -13.91 3.22
CA SER A 187 -13.58 -14.48 1.88
C SER A 187 -12.50 -13.87 0.98
N GLY A 188 -11.58 -14.70 0.49
CA GLY A 188 -10.62 -14.30 -0.55
C GLY A 188 -11.28 -14.22 -1.94
N ASN A 189 -11.57 -13.00 -2.40
CA ASN A 189 -12.19 -12.67 -3.67
C ASN A 189 -11.40 -11.59 -4.46
N GLY A 190 -10.11 -11.81 -4.68
CA GLY A 190 -9.27 -10.90 -5.46
C GLY A 190 -9.85 -10.59 -6.85
N PRO A 191 -9.79 -9.32 -7.32
CA PRO A 191 -10.32 -8.94 -8.63
C PRO A 191 -9.49 -9.52 -9.77
N LYS A 192 -10.17 -10.10 -10.77
CA LYS A 192 -9.60 -10.32 -12.09
C LYS A 192 -9.81 -9.08 -12.94
N VAL A 193 -8.72 -8.37 -13.24
CA VAL A 193 -8.79 -7.23 -14.17
C VAL A 193 -9.05 -7.75 -15.59
N VAL A 194 -10.03 -7.14 -16.27
CA VAL A 194 -10.39 -7.42 -17.65
C VAL A 194 -10.34 -6.15 -18.49
N THR A 195 -10.23 -6.32 -19.81
CA THR A 195 -10.40 -5.21 -20.75
C THR A 195 -11.82 -4.65 -20.63
N PRO A 196 -12.01 -3.32 -20.59
CA PRO A 196 -13.34 -2.74 -20.53
C PRO A 196 -14.17 -3.14 -21.77
N PRO A 197 -15.47 -3.43 -21.61
CA PRO A 197 -16.34 -3.59 -22.76
C PRO A 197 -16.31 -2.32 -23.65
N PRO A 198 -16.40 -2.44 -24.98
CA PRO A 198 -16.34 -1.29 -25.87
C PRO A 198 -17.35 -0.19 -25.50
N GLY A 199 -16.89 1.06 -25.42
CA GLY A 199 -17.72 2.21 -25.07
C GLY A 199 -18.02 2.36 -23.57
N THR A 200 -17.47 1.50 -22.71
CA THR A 200 -17.65 1.64 -21.25
C THR A 200 -16.86 2.84 -20.74
N VAL A 201 -17.57 3.74 -20.05
CA VAL A 201 -17.00 4.83 -19.27
C VAL A 201 -17.57 4.74 -17.85
N PRO A 202 -16.86 5.25 -16.82
CA PRO A 202 -17.42 5.32 -15.49
C PRO A 202 -18.68 6.21 -15.45
N ALA A 203 -19.51 6.03 -14.42
CA ALA A 203 -20.65 6.90 -14.15
C ALA A 203 -20.24 8.03 -13.20
N VAL A 204 -20.78 9.23 -13.44
CA VAL A 204 -20.60 10.46 -12.63
C VAL A 204 -21.95 11.10 -12.31
N PRO A 205 -22.05 12.03 -11.33
CA PRO A 205 -23.31 12.68 -11.02
C PRO A 205 -23.82 13.54 -12.19
N PRO A 206 -25.13 13.86 -12.23
CA PRO A 206 -25.69 14.77 -13.23
C PRO A 206 -24.95 16.11 -13.31
N GLY A 207 -24.73 16.61 -14.53
CA GLY A 207 -23.99 17.85 -14.80
C GLY A 207 -22.47 17.67 -14.89
N PHE A 208 -21.96 16.48 -14.57
CA PHE A 208 -20.56 16.12 -14.78
C PHE A 208 -20.38 15.32 -16.07
N THR A 209 -19.18 15.42 -16.63
CA THR A 209 -18.69 14.56 -17.71
C THR A 209 -17.43 13.85 -17.25
N VAL A 210 -17.23 12.62 -17.72
CA VAL A 210 -15.97 11.87 -17.53
C VAL A 210 -15.44 11.41 -18.87
N ARG A 211 -14.13 11.50 -19.04
CA ARG A 211 -13.44 10.99 -20.22
C ARG A 211 -12.10 10.37 -19.85
N GLN A 212 -11.65 9.46 -20.70
CA GLN A 212 -10.26 9.03 -20.70
C GLN A 212 -9.40 10.20 -21.20
N PHE A 213 -8.46 10.64 -20.37
CA PHE A 213 -7.58 11.76 -20.66
C PHE A 213 -6.22 11.31 -21.19
N ALA A 214 -5.70 10.20 -20.65
CA ALA A 214 -4.52 9.52 -21.15
C ALA A 214 -4.55 8.03 -20.73
N SER A 215 -3.78 7.19 -21.42
CA SER A 215 -3.68 5.75 -21.14
C SER A 215 -2.31 5.21 -21.50
N GLY A 216 -2.10 3.91 -21.26
CA GLY A 216 -0.82 3.23 -21.54
C GLY A 216 0.20 3.36 -20.40
N PHE A 217 -0.28 3.67 -19.20
CA PHE A 217 0.54 3.69 -18.01
C PHE A 217 0.76 2.27 -17.48
N SER A 218 1.94 2.02 -16.91
CA SER A 218 2.29 0.78 -16.24
C SER A 218 1.98 0.91 -14.75
N ASN A 219 0.84 0.35 -14.33
CA ASN A 219 0.35 0.38 -12.94
C ASN A 219 0.43 1.79 -12.31
N PRO A 220 -0.26 2.80 -12.89
CA PRO A 220 -0.26 4.17 -12.36
C PRO A 220 -0.89 4.20 -10.97
N ARG A 221 -0.16 4.74 -9.99
CA ARG A 221 -0.59 4.83 -8.61
C ARG A 221 -1.01 6.26 -8.27
N ILE A 222 -0.28 6.93 -7.39
CA ILE A 222 -0.61 8.29 -6.97
C ILE A 222 -0.52 9.26 -8.15
N VAL A 223 -1.36 10.29 -8.13
CA VAL A 223 -1.27 11.44 -9.02
C VAL A 223 -1.16 12.73 -8.20
N ARG A 224 -0.25 13.62 -8.57
CA ARG A 224 -0.11 14.97 -7.98
C ARG A 224 -0.07 16.00 -9.08
N VAL A 225 -0.69 17.15 -8.82
CA VAL A 225 -0.61 18.30 -9.73
C VAL A 225 0.40 19.28 -9.14
N ALA A 226 1.43 19.59 -9.92
CA ALA A 226 2.41 20.60 -9.58
C ALA A 226 1.75 22.00 -9.62
N PRO A 227 2.31 23.01 -8.92
CA PRO A 227 1.72 24.35 -8.89
C PRO A 227 1.52 25.01 -10.25
N ASN A 228 2.34 24.66 -11.25
CA ASN A 228 2.18 25.13 -12.63
C ASN A 228 1.09 24.40 -13.44
N GLY A 229 0.50 23.34 -12.89
CA GLY A 229 -0.53 22.50 -13.53
C GLY A 229 -0.01 21.20 -14.15
N ASP A 230 1.29 20.93 -14.14
CA ASP A 230 1.81 19.65 -14.63
C ASP A 230 1.35 18.48 -13.75
N ILE A 231 1.03 17.35 -14.38
CA ILE A 231 0.44 16.18 -13.72
C ILE A 231 1.51 15.11 -13.57
N PHE A 232 1.90 14.83 -12.33
CA PHE A 232 2.88 13.80 -11.98
C PHE A 232 2.18 12.52 -11.56
N ILE A 233 2.64 11.38 -12.09
CA ILE A 233 2.10 10.05 -11.81
C ILE A 233 3.24 9.12 -11.40
N ALA A 234 3.07 8.41 -10.30
CA ALA A 234 3.97 7.32 -9.92
C ALA A 234 3.57 6.03 -10.64
N GLU A 235 4.48 5.44 -11.41
CA GLU A 235 4.32 4.10 -11.99
C GLU A 235 5.14 3.12 -11.16
N THR A 236 4.59 2.71 -10.01
CA THR A 236 5.30 1.98 -8.95
C THR A 236 5.97 0.71 -9.46
N GLY A 237 5.25 -0.12 -10.22
CA GLY A 237 5.80 -1.37 -10.76
C GLY A 237 6.91 -1.16 -11.80
N ALA A 238 6.92 -0.01 -12.48
CA ALA A 238 7.95 0.36 -13.44
C ALA A 238 9.12 1.14 -12.81
N GLY A 239 9.07 1.44 -11.51
CA GLY A 239 10.14 2.15 -10.80
C GLY A 239 10.40 3.55 -11.34
N ARG A 240 9.35 4.28 -11.75
CA ARG A 240 9.49 5.60 -12.41
C ARG A 240 8.40 6.59 -12.05
N LEU A 241 8.73 7.87 -12.24
CA LEU A 241 7.76 8.97 -12.27
C LEU A 241 7.55 9.44 -13.70
N ARG A 242 6.30 9.73 -14.02
CA ARG A 242 5.89 10.31 -15.30
C ARG A 242 5.30 11.69 -15.06
N VAL A 243 5.51 12.60 -16.01
CA VAL A 243 4.95 13.94 -16.00
C VAL A 243 4.18 14.21 -17.30
N LEU A 244 2.97 14.74 -17.17
CA LEU A 244 2.12 15.17 -18.27
C LEU A 244 1.93 16.68 -18.21
N ARG A 245 1.90 17.33 -19.37
CA ARG A 245 1.48 18.73 -19.50
C ARG A 245 0.24 18.82 -20.35
N ALA A 246 -0.70 19.66 -19.94
CA ALA A 246 -1.89 19.97 -20.70
C ALA A 246 -2.28 21.43 -20.49
N ALA A 247 -2.85 22.06 -21.51
CA ALA A 247 -3.54 23.33 -21.34
C ALA A 247 -4.89 23.10 -20.64
N ASP A 248 -5.40 24.15 -19.99
CA ASP A 248 -6.73 24.12 -19.35
C ASP A 248 -7.81 23.73 -20.37
N GLY A 249 -8.68 22.79 -20.01
CA GLY A 249 -9.74 22.26 -20.87
C GLY A 249 -9.27 21.35 -22.01
N ALA A 250 -7.97 21.09 -22.18
CA ALA A 250 -7.46 20.26 -23.27
C ALA A 250 -7.99 18.82 -23.21
N ASP A 251 -8.20 18.20 -24.38
CA ASP A 251 -8.76 16.85 -24.51
C ASP A 251 -7.79 15.73 -24.13
N ALA A 252 -6.49 16.01 -24.27
CA ALA A 252 -5.39 15.10 -23.98
C ALA A 252 -4.15 15.94 -23.60
N PRO A 253 -3.17 15.36 -22.89
CA PRO A 253 -1.91 16.03 -22.62
C PRO A 253 -1.11 16.28 -23.91
N SER A 254 -0.49 17.46 -24.00
CA SER A 254 0.44 17.81 -25.08
C SER A 254 1.83 17.23 -24.88
N GLU A 255 2.21 16.95 -23.64
CA GLU A 255 3.48 16.30 -23.27
C GLU A 255 3.22 15.08 -22.40
N ASN A 256 4.02 14.04 -22.59
CA ASN A 256 3.97 12.83 -21.79
C ASN A 256 5.38 12.24 -21.66
N GLN A 257 6.11 12.66 -20.62
CA GLN A 257 7.53 12.38 -20.45
C GLN A 257 7.79 11.53 -19.20
N ILE A 258 8.86 10.75 -19.24
CA ILE A 258 9.39 10.12 -18.03
C ILE A 258 10.25 11.15 -17.30
N PHE A 259 9.83 11.52 -16.10
CA PHE A 259 10.54 12.52 -15.29
C PHE A 259 11.79 11.90 -14.64
N ALA A 260 11.64 10.73 -14.01
CA ALA A 260 12.70 10.02 -13.31
C ALA A 260 12.49 8.50 -13.38
N THR A 261 13.57 7.71 -13.38
CA THR A 261 13.58 6.24 -13.39
C THR A 261 14.52 5.69 -12.33
N GLY A 262 14.53 4.36 -12.16
CA GLY A 262 15.45 3.68 -11.24
C GLY A 262 15.05 3.80 -9.76
N LEU A 263 13.79 4.10 -9.50
CA LEU A 263 13.23 4.24 -8.16
C LEU A 263 12.73 2.89 -7.63
N ASP A 264 12.93 2.58 -6.34
CA ASP A 264 12.34 1.37 -5.72
C ASP A 264 10.88 1.60 -5.36
N ARG A 265 9.98 1.11 -6.20
CA ARG A 265 8.51 1.14 -5.99
C ARG A 265 8.04 2.52 -5.52
N PRO A 266 8.30 3.59 -6.32
CA PRO A 266 7.92 4.94 -5.91
C PRO A 266 6.41 5.03 -5.74
N PHE A 267 5.97 5.76 -4.71
CA PHE A 267 4.56 6.05 -4.50
C PHE A 267 4.36 7.53 -4.23
N GLY A 268 4.73 8.04 -3.06
CA GLY A 268 4.47 9.41 -2.64
C GLY A 268 5.24 10.45 -3.45
N ILE A 269 4.57 11.56 -3.75
CA ILE A 269 5.13 12.72 -4.47
C ILE A 269 4.72 13.99 -3.71
N ALA A 270 5.67 14.89 -3.47
CA ALA A 270 5.41 16.19 -2.85
C ALA A 270 6.35 17.28 -3.39
N PHE A 271 5.86 18.51 -3.52
CA PHE A 271 6.64 19.65 -3.98
C PHE A 271 7.06 20.54 -2.80
N TYR A 272 8.30 21.04 -2.82
CA TYR A 272 8.87 21.81 -1.71
C TYR A 272 9.72 23.00 -2.19
N PRO A 273 9.66 24.19 -1.54
CA PRO A 273 8.72 24.55 -0.48
C PRO A 273 7.27 24.51 -0.98
N PRO A 274 6.28 24.28 -0.08
CA PRO A 274 4.88 24.40 -0.45
C PRO A 274 4.58 25.82 -0.92
N GLY A 275 3.87 25.95 -2.04
CA GLY A 275 3.58 27.25 -2.64
C GLY A 275 3.68 27.20 -4.16
N PRO A 276 3.64 28.37 -4.82
CA PRO A 276 3.63 28.47 -6.27
C PRO A 276 4.95 28.07 -6.92
N ASP A 277 6.10 28.26 -6.24
CA ASP A 277 7.43 28.12 -6.83
C ASP A 277 8.32 27.10 -6.08
N PRO A 278 8.01 25.79 -6.17
CA PRO A 278 8.80 24.76 -5.53
C PRO A 278 10.20 24.70 -6.17
N GLN A 279 11.18 24.30 -5.35
CA GLN A 279 12.58 24.12 -5.71
C GLN A 279 12.97 22.63 -5.77
N TRP A 280 12.12 21.77 -5.20
CA TRP A 280 12.37 20.35 -5.03
C TRP A 280 11.11 19.54 -5.28
N LEU A 281 11.29 18.37 -5.89
CA LEU A 281 10.29 17.31 -5.99
C LEU A 281 10.76 16.14 -5.12
N TYR A 282 10.01 15.85 -4.07
CA TYR A 282 10.25 14.73 -3.15
C TYR A 282 9.51 13.49 -3.66
N VAL A 283 10.17 12.34 -3.54
CA VAL A 283 9.65 11.03 -3.89
C VAL A 283 9.87 10.07 -2.73
N ALA A 284 8.81 9.40 -2.30
CA ALA A 284 8.94 8.29 -1.37
C ALA A 284 9.01 6.97 -2.12
N ASN A 285 10.17 6.34 -2.01
CA ASN A 285 10.38 4.94 -2.37
C ASN A 285 9.88 4.05 -1.23
N ASN A 286 9.90 2.73 -1.42
CA ASN A 286 9.41 1.80 -0.40
C ASN A 286 10.10 1.94 0.98
N ASN A 287 11.41 2.23 1.00
CA ASN A 287 12.15 2.33 2.26
C ASN A 287 13.10 3.54 2.37
N GLU A 288 12.98 4.51 1.48
CA GLU A 288 13.73 5.76 1.54
C GLU A 288 12.89 6.92 0.99
N VAL A 289 13.26 8.14 1.36
CA VAL A 289 12.75 9.36 0.73
C VAL A 289 13.90 10.03 0.00
N VAL A 290 13.68 10.37 -1.26
CA VAL A 290 14.63 11.12 -2.09
C VAL A 290 14.02 12.42 -2.57
N ARG A 291 14.84 13.36 -3.05
CA ARG A 291 14.39 14.55 -3.75
C ARG A 291 15.20 14.84 -5.00
N TYR A 292 14.56 15.48 -5.97
CA TYR A 292 15.18 16.04 -7.17
C TYR A 292 15.10 17.56 -7.12
N ALA A 293 16.14 18.24 -7.59
CA ALA A 293 16.03 19.66 -7.92
C ALA A 293 14.92 19.81 -8.98
N TYR A 294 14.03 20.76 -8.77
CA TYR A 294 12.84 20.93 -9.59
C TYR A 294 12.48 22.41 -9.70
N HIS A 295 12.19 22.85 -10.92
CA HIS A 295 11.49 24.11 -11.17
C HIS A 295 10.19 23.81 -11.90
N ASN A 296 9.21 24.70 -11.72
CA ASN A 296 7.98 24.67 -12.51
C ASN A 296 8.31 24.58 -14.00
N GLY A 297 7.79 23.54 -14.63
CA GLY A 297 7.95 23.31 -16.05
C GLY A 297 8.96 22.21 -16.41
N ASP A 298 9.76 21.73 -15.45
CA ASP A 298 10.71 20.65 -15.69
C ASP A 298 9.97 19.35 -16.04
N LEU A 299 10.25 18.82 -17.24
CA LEU A 299 9.68 17.56 -17.72
C LEU A 299 10.60 16.35 -17.49
N GLN A 300 11.82 16.59 -17.03
CA GLN A 300 12.83 15.59 -16.72
C GLN A 300 13.63 16.04 -15.50
N ALA A 301 14.06 15.08 -14.67
CA ALA A 301 14.96 15.37 -13.56
C ALA A 301 16.30 15.91 -14.07
N GLY A 302 16.76 17.04 -13.51
CA GLY A 302 18.03 17.66 -13.92
C GLY A 302 19.29 16.91 -13.47
N GLY A 303 19.17 15.83 -12.71
CA GLY A 303 20.30 15.06 -12.17
C GLY A 303 19.87 13.90 -11.26
N PRO A 304 20.84 13.21 -10.62
CA PRO A 304 20.54 12.12 -9.69
C PRO A 304 19.78 12.63 -8.45
N PRO A 305 18.96 11.77 -7.82
CA PRO A 305 18.26 12.13 -6.59
C PRO A 305 19.23 12.35 -5.42
N GLN A 306 18.82 13.22 -4.49
CA GLN A 306 19.41 13.34 -3.16
C GLN A 306 18.63 12.46 -2.19
N ILE A 307 19.31 11.61 -1.43
CA ILE A 307 18.68 10.84 -0.35
C ILE A 307 18.44 11.77 0.84
N ILE A 308 17.20 11.83 1.30
CA ILE A 308 16.75 12.66 2.42
C ILE A 308 16.51 11.82 3.66
N VAL A 309 15.82 10.70 3.49
CA VAL A 309 15.66 9.71 4.56
C VAL A 309 16.16 8.38 4.02
N PRO A 310 17.34 7.89 4.46
CA PRO A 310 17.96 6.69 3.88
C PRO A 310 17.30 5.38 4.34
N LEU A 311 16.52 5.42 5.42
CA LEU A 311 15.87 4.25 5.98
C LEU A 311 14.60 4.64 6.74
N LEU A 312 13.45 4.12 6.32
CA LEU A 312 12.16 4.35 6.99
C LEU A 312 11.86 3.25 8.01
N THR A 313 12.10 2.01 7.64
CA THR A 313 11.81 0.81 8.44
C THR A 313 12.85 -0.28 8.17
N GLN A 314 13.00 -1.22 9.11
CA GLN A 314 13.94 -2.35 8.96
C GLN A 314 13.41 -3.45 8.02
N SER A 315 12.12 -3.44 7.70
CA SER A 315 11.50 -4.45 6.84
C SER A 315 11.03 -3.84 5.52
N ASN A 316 11.21 -4.56 4.40
CA ASN A 316 10.86 -4.05 3.05
C ASN A 316 9.55 -4.62 2.48
N GLY A 317 8.86 -5.49 3.22
CA GLY A 317 7.64 -6.17 2.79
C GLY A 317 6.36 -5.60 3.42
N GLY A 318 5.26 -6.35 3.31
CA GLY A 318 3.94 -5.94 3.78
C GLY A 318 3.37 -4.78 2.94
N HIS A 319 2.88 -3.73 3.59
CA HIS A 319 2.49 -2.50 2.91
C HIS A 319 3.74 -1.72 2.47
N THR A 320 3.89 -1.54 1.16
CA THR A 320 5.08 -0.93 0.55
C THR A 320 4.88 0.51 0.07
N THR A 321 3.64 1.00 0.05
CA THR A 321 3.35 2.39 -0.31
C THR A 321 3.80 3.34 0.79
N ARG A 322 4.40 4.47 0.39
CA ARG A 322 4.79 5.57 1.27
C ARG A 322 4.27 6.85 0.66
N ASP A 323 3.44 7.60 1.38
CA ASP A 323 2.97 8.91 0.90
C ASP A 323 3.59 10.05 1.71
N LEU A 324 3.66 11.24 1.09
CA LEU A 324 4.33 12.42 1.60
C LEU A 324 3.40 13.62 1.60
N ALA A 325 3.47 14.42 2.65
CA ALA A 325 2.87 15.75 2.69
C ALA A 325 3.74 16.70 3.53
N PHE A 326 3.83 17.96 3.12
CA PHE A 326 4.44 19.00 3.93
C PHE A 326 3.39 19.74 4.74
N SER A 327 3.73 20.18 5.95
CA SER A 327 2.92 21.17 6.66
C SER A 327 2.81 22.46 5.85
N ARG A 328 1.74 23.24 6.06
CA ARG A 328 1.48 24.48 5.31
C ARG A 328 2.62 25.50 5.37
N ASP A 329 3.35 25.52 6.49
CA ASP A 329 4.50 26.42 6.69
C ASP A 329 5.82 25.83 6.15
N GLY A 330 5.78 24.64 5.54
CA GLY A 330 6.93 23.93 5.01
C GLY A 330 7.91 23.41 6.07
N LYS A 331 7.62 23.52 7.37
CA LYS A 331 8.59 23.15 8.42
C LYS A 331 8.60 21.66 8.74
N ARG A 332 7.55 20.92 8.39
CA ARG A 332 7.40 19.50 8.69
C ARG A 332 7.12 18.72 7.42
N LEU A 333 7.79 17.59 7.27
CA LEU A 333 7.51 16.54 6.29
C LEU A 333 6.88 15.37 7.03
N PHE A 334 5.65 15.04 6.65
CA PHE A 334 4.94 13.85 7.09
C PHE A 334 5.18 12.71 6.11
N ILE A 335 5.46 11.52 6.63
CA ILE A 335 5.74 10.32 5.86
C ILE A 335 4.84 9.20 6.38
N SER A 336 3.97 8.67 5.54
CA SER A 336 3.13 7.54 5.91
C SER A 336 3.84 6.20 5.69
N ILE A 337 3.79 5.32 6.68
CA ILE A 337 4.40 4.00 6.65
C ILE A 337 3.40 2.95 7.12
N GLY A 338 2.90 2.13 6.19
CA GLY A 338 1.97 1.04 6.53
C GLY A 338 2.62 -0.14 7.27
N SER A 339 1.79 -1.02 7.84
CA SER A 339 2.21 -2.22 8.56
C SER A 339 2.98 -3.21 7.68
N GLY A 340 3.85 -4.00 8.30
CA GLY A 340 4.58 -5.10 7.69
C GLY A 340 3.75 -6.38 7.56
N SER A 341 2.63 -6.46 8.28
CA SER A 341 1.76 -7.63 8.37
C SER A 341 0.30 -7.22 8.56
N ASN A 342 -0.62 -8.20 8.65
CA ASN A 342 -2.04 -7.89 8.79
C ASN A 342 -2.36 -7.36 10.20
N VAL A 343 -1.85 -8.04 11.23
CA VAL A 343 -2.08 -7.72 12.65
C VAL A 343 -0.85 -7.97 13.53
N ALA A 344 0.36 -7.67 13.05
CA ALA A 344 1.60 -7.80 13.83
C ALA A 344 1.82 -9.23 14.37
N GLU A 345 1.47 -10.25 13.59
CA GLU A 345 1.44 -11.66 14.02
C GLU A 345 2.79 -12.20 14.53
N SER A 346 3.89 -11.58 14.12
CA SER A 346 5.25 -11.98 14.50
C SER A 346 5.88 -11.11 15.60
N MET A 347 5.13 -10.16 16.17
CA MET A 347 5.64 -9.27 17.20
C MET A 347 5.79 -10.01 18.54
N THR A 348 6.95 -9.85 19.17
CA THR A 348 7.25 -10.47 20.46
C THR A 348 6.44 -9.86 21.60
N LEU A 349 6.28 -10.58 22.71
CA LEU A 349 5.65 -10.03 23.91
C LEU A 349 6.66 -9.19 24.71
N LYS A 350 6.18 -8.07 25.26
CA LYS A 350 6.91 -7.23 26.21
C LYS A 350 6.12 -7.14 27.51
N ASP A 351 6.83 -7.05 28.64
CA ASP A 351 6.21 -6.70 29.91
C ASP A 351 5.83 -5.21 29.95
N ALA A 352 5.08 -4.81 30.98
CA ALA A 352 4.56 -3.46 31.10
C ALA A 352 5.67 -2.39 31.20
N ASP A 353 6.84 -2.72 31.75
CA ASP A 353 7.93 -1.77 31.94
C ASP A 353 8.67 -1.54 30.62
N ALA A 354 8.93 -2.62 29.88
CA ALA A 354 9.47 -2.57 28.53
C ALA A 354 8.54 -1.86 27.54
N ILE A 355 7.22 -2.04 27.67
CA ILE A 355 6.22 -1.29 26.89
C ILE A 355 6.31 0.21 27.19
N ARG A 356 6.30 0.61 28.47
CA ARG A 356 6.37 2.04 28.84
C ARG A 356 7.66 2.69 28.36
N ALA A 357 8.79 1.98 28.44
CA ALA A 357 10.06 2.48 27.91
C ALA A 357 10.01 2.63 26.38
N TRP A 358 9.41 1.68 25.66
CA TRP A 358 9.27 1.74 24.20
C TRP A 358 8.41 2.92 23.74
N GLU A 359 7.23 3.10 24.36
CA GLU A 359 6.28 4.14 23.99
C GLU A 359 6.78 5.56 24.28
N ALA A 360 7.72 5.72 25.22
CA ALA A 360 8.34 7.01 25.49
C ALA A 360 9.09 7.57 24.28
N ASP A 361 9.68 6.68 23.46
CA ASP A 361 10.45 7.03 22.27
C ASP A 361 9.64 6.92 20.97
N HIS A 362 8.68 5.99 20.91
CA HIS A 362 7.97 5.63 19.66
C HIS A 362 6.51 6.08 19.62
N GLY A 363 5.97 6.58 20.73
CA GLY A 363 4.56 6.97 20.84
C GLY A 363 3.66 5.86 21.36
N LEU A 364 2.46 6.27 21.78
CA LEU A 364 1.47 5.39 22.39
C LEU A 364 1.06 4.24 21.46
N GLY A 365 1.05 3.00 21.94
CA GLY A 365 0.56 1.84 21.21
C GLY A 365 1.45 1.40 20.05
N ALA A 366 2.59 2.06 19.85
CA ALA A 366 3.54 1.78 18.77
C ALA A 366 3.96 0.30 18.77
N SER A 367 3.99 -0.29 17.59
CA SER A 367 4.50 -1.64 17.37
C SER A 367 6.02 -1.69 17.40
N TRP A 368 6.59 -2.89 17.52
CA TRP A 368 8.04 -3.13 17.64
C TRP A 368 8.49 -4.32 16.78
N ASP A 369 9.77 -4.69 16.89
CA ASP A 369 10.42 -5.70 16.04
C ASP A 369 10.33 -5.31 14.55
N GLY A 370 9.88 -6.24 13.70
CA GLY A 370 9.69 -6.01 12.26
C GLY A 370 8.63 -4.95 11.92
N GLU A 371 7.87 -4.49 12.92
CA GLU A 371 6.83 -3.45 12.84
C GLU A 371 7.27 -2.11 13.46
N THR A 372 8.58 -1.93 13.71
CA THR A 372 9.11 -0.63 14.16
C THR A 372 8.92 0.44 13.07
N ASN A 373 8.38 1.60 13.46
CA ASN A 373 7.99 2.73 12.59
C ASN A 373 6.94 2.38 11.52
N ARG A 374 6.15 1.32 11.75
CA ARG A 374 5.13 0.85 10.81
C ARG A 374 3.74 0.96 11.42
N ALA A 375 2.76 1.07 10.54
CA ALA A 375 1.42 1.51 10.90
C ALA A 375 1.42 2.89 11.59
N ASP A 376 2.37 3.74 11.17
CA ASP A 376 2.62 5.05 11.74
C ASP A 376 2.65 6.08 10.63
N ILE A 377 2.30 7.31 10.99
CA ILE A 377 2.73 8.49 10.24
C ILE A 377 3.89 9.08 11.04
N VAL A 378 5.07 9.15 10.43
CA VAL A 378 6.25 9.77 11.03
C VAL A 378 6.43 11.20 10.53
N VAL A 379 7.15 12.01 11.30
CA VAL A 379 7.43 13.41 10.99
C VAL A 379 8.91 13.73 11.18
N THR A 380 9.43 14.54 10.26
CA THR A 380 10.76 15.13 10.26
C THR A 380 10.69 16.56 9.71
N ASP A 381 11.78 17.31 9.75
CA ASP A 381 11.92 18.50 8.89
C ASP A 381 12.19 18.11 7.42
N PRO A 382 12.11 19.07 6.47
CA PRO A 382 12.33 18.81 5.05
C PRO A 382 13.71 18.23 4.68
N GLU A 383 14.71 18.33 5.57
CA GLU A 383 16.05 17.77 5.34
C GLU A 383 16.19 16.34 5.89
N GLY A 384 15.12 15.75 6.43
CA GLY A 384 15.10 14.34 6.81
C GLY A 384 15.93 14.00 8.05
N ARG A 385 16.20 14.97 8.93
CA ARG A 385 17.08 14.76 10.09
C ARG A 385 16.50 13.73 11.07
N ALA A 386 17.32 12.73 11.38
CA ALA A 386 17.01 11.68 12.35
C ALA A 386 17.12 12.17 13.82
N PRO A 387 16.47 11.50 14.79
CA PRO A 387 15.56 10.37 14.59
C PRO A 387 14.21 10.80 14.00
N LEU A 388 13.62 9.95 13.15
CA LEU A 388 12.22 10.10 12.75
C LEU A 388 11.35 9.94 13.99
N ARG A 389 10.35 10.81 14.15
CA ARG A 389 9.43 10.75 15.29
C ARG A 389 8.04 10.34 14.82
N ALA A 390 7.34 9.52 15.59
CA ALA A 390 5.93 9.27 15.32
C ALA A 390 5.13 10.58 15.47
N PHE A 391 4.42 10.97 14.42
CA PHE A 391 3.37 11.97 14.50
C PHE A 391 2.09 11.36 15.04
N ALA A 392 1.72 10.17 14.57
CA ALA A 392 0.61 9.36 15.06
C ALA A 392 0.88 7.88 14.80
N THR A 393 0.29 7.03 15.63
CA THR A 393 0.55 5.59 15.66
C THR A 393 -0.72 4.75 15.52
N GLY A 394 -0.55 3.47 15.20
CA GLY A 394 -1.64 2.51 15.14
C GLY A 394 -2.62 2.76 13.99
N ILE A 395 -2.12 3.31 12.89
CA ILE A 395 -2.83 3.52 11.62
C ILE A 395 -2.33 2.47 10.63
N ARG A 396 -3.01 1.32 10.54
CA ARG A 396 -2.52 0.12 9.82
C ARG A 396 -1.86 0.44 8.48
N ASN A 397 -2.54 1.19 7.61
CA ASN A 397 -1.98 1.60 6.34
C ASN A 397 -2.62 2.90 5.85
N ALA A 398 -2.09 4.05 6.28
CA ALA A 398 -2.47 5.37 5.77
C ALA A 398 -1.95 5.60 4.34
N VAL A 399 -2.53 4.93 3.34
CA VAL A 399 -1.99 4.92 1.98
C VAL A 399 -1.85 6.33 1.41
N GLY A 400 -2.87 7.18 1.59
CA GLY A 400 -2.88 8.56 1.12
C GLY A 400 -2.91 9.53 2.29
N ILE A 401 -2.04 10.54 2.27
CA ILE A 401 -2.08 11.64 3.22
C ILE A 401 -2.18 12.98 2.50
N ALA A 402 -2.91 13.92 3.10
CA ALA A 402 -3.04 15.28 2.57
C ALA A 402 -3.16 16.27 3.73
N VAL A 403 -2.55 17.45 3.58
CA VAL A 403 -2.77 18.55 4.52
C VAL A 403 -3.93 19.39 4.03
N ASN A 404 -4.94 19.59 4.87
CA ASN A 404 -6.08 20.43 4.54
C ASN A 404 -5.58 21.88 4.33
N PRO A 405 -5.84 22.50 3.16
CA PRO A 405 -5.30 23.81 2.84
C PRO A 405 -5.92 24.95 3.66
N GLU A 406 -7.11 24.75 4.23
CA GLU A 406 -7.80 25.73 5.06
C GLU A 406 -7.36 25.65 6.53
N THR A 407 -7.42 24.44 7.11
CA THR A 407 -7.16 24.24 8.55
C THR A 407 -5.68 23.98 8.84
N GLY A 408 -4.95 23.37 7.90
CA GLY A 408 -3.58 22.89 8.12
C GLY A 408 -3.50 21.54 8.82
N ASP A 409 -4.62 20.89 9.10
CA ASP A 409 -4.65 19.55 9.68
C ASP A 409 -4.14 18.53 8.68
N LEU A 410 -3.38 17.55 9.16
CA LEU A 410 -3.05 16.37 8.39
C LEU A 410 -4.26 15.42 8.35
N TRP A 411 -4.54 14.86 7.19
CA TRP A 411 -5.56 13.84 6.99
C TRP A 411 -4.97 12.59 6.37
N ALA A 412 -5.62 11.46 6.61
CA ALA A 412 -5.24 10.17 6.08
C ALA A 412 -6.46 9.40 5.55
N SER A 413 -6.23 8.67 4.47
CA SER A 413 -7.08 7.63 3.91
C SER A 413 -6.44 6.27 4.22
N VAL A 414 -7.17 5.38 4.90
CA VAL A 414 -6.58 4.23 5.60
C VAL A 414 -7.24 2.92 5.19
N ASN A 415 -6.40 1.87 4.99
CA ASN A 415 -6.88 0.48 4.89
C ASN A 415 -6.76 -0.23 6.22
N GLU A 416 -7.89 -0.75 6.70
CA GLU A 416 -7.96 -1.51 7.93
C GLU A 416 -7.68 -3.00 7.73
N ARG A 417 -7.65 -3.74 8.85
CA ARG A 417 -7.22 -5.14 8.91
C ARG A 417 -8.20 -6.10 8.27
N ASP A 418 -7.62 -7.16 7.73
CA ASP A 418 -8.32 -8.25 7.09
C ASP A 418 -8.69 -9.35 8.09
N SER A 419 -9.54 -10.28 7.62
CA SER A 419 -9.84 -11.55 8.29
C SER A 419 -10.72 -11.49 9.55
N LEU A 420 -11.57 -10.46 9.70
CA LEU A 420 -12.63 -10.44 10.72
C LEU A 420 -14.06 -10.63 10.17
N GLY A 421 -14.21 -10.87 8.88
CA GLY A 421 -15.50 -11.03 8.19
C GLY A 421 -15.63 -10.07 7.01
N ASP A 422 -16.73 -10.17 6.28
CA ASP A 422 -17.01 -9.36 5.09
C ASP A 422 -17.29 -7.88 5.41
N ASP A 423 -17.80 -7.60 6.61
CA ASP A 423 -18.26 -6.26 6.99
C ASP A 423 -17.47 -5.67 8.17
N LEU A 424 -16.31 -6.26 8.47
CA LEU A 424 -15.40 -5.81 9.52
C LEU A 424 -13.93 -6.04 9.11
N VAL A 425 -13.01 -5.07 9.28
CA VAL A 425 -13.18 -3.74 9.89
C VAL A 425 -13.37 -2.67 8.79
N PRO A 426 -14.26 -1.66 8.96
CA PRO A 426 -14.32 -0.51 8.08
C PRO A 426 -12.97 0.16 7.84
N ASP A 427 -12.71 0.50 6.58
CA ASP A 427 -11.67 1.47 6.24
C ASP A 427 -12.08 2.84 6.77
N TYR A 428 -11.19 3.83 6.72
CA TYR A 428 -11.57 5.17 7.18
C TYR A 428 -10.78 6.30 6.55
N ILE A 429 -11.36 7.50 6.61
CA ILE A 429 -10.74 8.77 6.27
C ILE A 429 -10.86 9.68 7.47
N THR A 430 -9.76 10.27 7.93
CA THR A 430 -9.75 11.00 9.21
C THR A 430 -8.70 12.09 9.27
N ARG A 431 -8.96 13.10 10.11
CA ARG A 431 -7.92 13.98 10.64
C ARG A 431 -6.97 13.17 11.51
N VAL A 432 -5.69 13.39 11.31
CA VAL A 432 -4.61 12.77 12.09
C VAL A 432 -4.16 13.76 13.16
N LYS A 433 -4.29 13.34 14.43
CA LYS A 433 -3.88 14.16 15.59
C LYS A 433 -2.45 13.81 16.00
N GLU A 434 -1.66 14.84 16.28
CA GLU A 434 -0.30 14.67 16.83
C GLU A 434 -0.36 13.91 18.16
N GLY A 435 0.44 12.86 18.31
CA GLY A 435 0.41 11.93 19.44
C GLY A 435 -0.83 11.03 19.51
N GLY A 436 -1.70 11.06 18.50
CA GLY A 436 -2.90 10.24 18.42
C GLY A 436 -2.59 8.77 18.16
N PHE A 437 -3.37 7.88 18.77
CA PHE A 437 -3.29 6.43 18.58
C PHE A 437 -4.61 5.91 17.99
N TYR A 438 -4.53 5.22 16.84
CA TYR A 438 -5.69 4.79 16.07
C TYR A 438 -6.00 3.28 16.18
N GLY A 439 -5.30 2.59 17.08
CA GLY A 439 -5.71 1.28 17.57
C GLY A 439 -4.89 0.11 17.05
N TRP A 440 -4.46 0.10 15.79
CA TRP A 440 -3.73 -1.04 15.24
C TRP A 440 -2.42 -1.31 16.03
N PRO A 441 -2.01 -2.59 16.24
CA PRO A 441 -2.74 -3.82 15.94
C PRO A 441 -3.72 -4.26 17.04
N TRP A 442 -3.77 -3.53 18.15
CA TRP A 442 -4.39 -3.94 19.42
C TRP A 442 -5.91 -3.81 19.45
N TYR A 443 -6.42 -2.70 18.92
CA TYR A 443 -7.83 -2.30 18.91
C TYR A 443 -8.20 -1.79 17.52
N TYR A 444 -9.50 -1.63 17.28
CA TYR A 444 -10.03 -0.92 16.12
C TYR A 444 -11.18 0.00 16.52
N LEU A 445 -11.29 1.15 15.84
CA LEU A 445 -12.43 2.07 15.90
C LEU A 445 -12.90 2.36 17.34
N GLY A 446 -11.99 2.82 18.20
CA GLY A 446 -12.25 3.01 19.63
C GLY A 446 -11.95 1.76 20.47
N ASN A 447 -12.87 1.39 21.36
CA ASN A 447 -12.63 0.37 22.39
C ASN A 447 -12.87 -1.08 21.94
N HIS A 448 -12.87 -1.35 20.64
CA HIS A 448 -13.03 -2.72 20.15
C HIS A 448 -11.67 -3.41 20.14
N GLU A 449 -11.41 -4.23 21.14
CA GLU A 449 -10.20 -5.05 21.19
C GLU A 449 -10.18 -6.02 20.00
N ASP A 450 -9.03 -6.14 19.33
CA ASP A 450 -8.87 -7.16 18.31
C ASP A 450 -8.81 -8.54 18.98
N PRO A 451 -9.72 -9.48 18.65
CA PRO A 451 -9.77 -10.78 19.32
C PRO A 451 -8.48 -11.60 19.17
N ARG A 452 -7.63 -11.28 18.17
CA ARG A 452 -6.33 -11.94 17.96
C ARG A 452 -5.25 -11.43 18.92
N HIS A 453 -5.51 -10.30 19.60
CA HIS A 453 -4.67 -9.67 20.62
C HIS A 453 -5.35 -9.57 21.98
N ALA A 454 -6.40 -10.37 22.21
CA ALA A 454 -7.21 -10.28 23.42
C ALA A 454 -6.38 -10.33 24.72
N GLY A 455 -6.60 -9.37 25.60
CA GLY A 455 -5.96 -9.22 26.90
C GLY A 455 -4.48 -8.81 26.85
N ARG A 456 -3.90 -8.54 25.67
CA ARG A 456 -2.47 -8.21 25.56
C ARG A 456 -2.16 -6.79 26.01
N ARG A 457 -3.06 -5.85 25.73
CA ARG A 457 -2.90 -4.41 26.00
C ARG A 457 -4.17 -3.78 26.60
N PRO A 458 -4.64 -4.24 27.79
CA PRO A 458 -5.81 -3.65 28.44
C PRO A 458 -5.58 -2.17 28.82
N ASP A 459 -4.33 -1.75 28.95
CA ASP A 459 -3.91 -0.36 29.22
C ASP A 459 -4.22 0.64 28.08
N LEU A 460 -4.53 0.13 26.88
CA LEU A 460 -4.89 0.96 25.72
C LEU A 460 -6.40 1.21 25.61
N ALA A 461 -7.23 0.51 26.39
CA ALA A 461 -8.67 0.74 26.41
C ALA A 461 -8.98 2.21 26.78
N GLY A 462 -9.86 2.84 26.02
CA GLY A 462 -10.26 4.24 26.17
C GLY A 462 -9.30 5.26 25.54
N ARG A 463 -8.16 4.81 24.99
CA ARG A 463 -7.13 5.70 24.41
C ARG A 463 -7.11 5.72 22.89
N VAL A 464 -7.87 4.83 22.26
CA VAL A 464 -7.96 4.70 20.80
C VAL A 464 -8.90 5.76 20.24
N LEU A 465 -8.43 6.52 19.26
CA LEU A 465 -9.24 7.50 18.55
C LEU A 465 -10.19 6.80 17.58
N VAL A 466 -11.45 7.25 17.57
CA VAL A 466 -12.42 6.88 16.53
C VAL A 466 -12.18 7.78 15.31
N PRO A 467 -12.00 7.21 14.11
CA PRO A 467 -11.85 7.98 12.88
C PRO A 467 -13.07 8.84 12.54
N ASP A 468 -12.86 9.94 11.82
CA ASP A 468 -13.92 10.90 11.50
C ASP A 468 -14.97 10.37 10.51
N VAL A 469 -14.56 9.60 9.49
CA VAL A 469 -15.45 9.07 8.44
C VAL A 469 -15.12 7.60 8.21
N LEU A 470 -16.05 6.72 8.54
CA LEU A 470 -15.91 5.28 8.30
C LEU A 470 -16.34 4.95 6.88
N VAL A 471 -15.53 4.16 6.20
CA VAL A 471 -15.75 3.68 4.84
C VAL A 471 -16.01 2.18 4.91
N GLN A 472 -16.95 1.69 4.11
CA GLN A 472 -17.31 0.28 4.10
C GLN A 472 -16.07 -0.65 4.06
N ALA A 473 -16.09 -1.69 4.88
CA ALA A 473 -14.98 -2.62 5.06
C ALA A 473 -14.44 -3.17 3.73
N HIS A 474 -13.12 -3.26 3.66
CA HIS A 474 -12.36 -3.77 2.50
C HIS A 474 -12.47 -2.92 1.23
N SER A 475 -13.01 -1.70 1.26
CA SER A 475 -13.10 -0.83 0.08
C SER A 475 -11.73 -0.39 -0.47
N ALA A 476 -10.67 -0.53 0.33
CA ALA A 476 -9.29 -0.21 0.03
C ALA A 476 -9.10 1.26 -0.38
N SER A 477 -9.41 2.18 0.54
CA SER A 477 -9.18 3.62 0.33
C SER A 477 -7.69 3.95 0.14
N LEU A 478 -7.30 4.52 -1.00
CA LEU A 478 -5.90 4.81 -1.33
C LEU A 478 -5.58 6.30 -1.22
N GLN A 479 -5.46 7.03 -2.34
CA GLN A 479 -5.18 8.46 -2.32
C GLN A 479 -6.43 9.26 -1.93
N MET A 480 -6.20 10.38 -1.25
CA MET A 480 -7.19 11.44 -1.08
C MET A 480 -6.65 12.81 -1.52
N THR A 481 -7.56 13.75 -1.80
CA THR A 481 -7.24 15.17 -2.06
C THR A 481 -8.38 16.07 -1.59
N PHE A 482 -8.07 17.31 -1.23
CA PHE A 482 -9.10 18.33 -0.95
C PHE A 482 -9.47 19.06 -2.23
N TYR A 483 -10.76 19.20 -2.48
CA TYR A 483 -11.25 20.09 -3.51
C TYR A 483 -11.12 21.54 -3.04
N PRO A 484 -10.54 22.45 -3.84
CA PRO A 484 -10.25 23.79 -3.36
C PRO A 484 -11.51 24.55 -2.92
N ALA A 485 -11.35 25.35 -1.87
CA ALA A 485 -12.41 26.20 -1.35
C ALA A 485 -12.62 27.45 -2.20
N ALA A 486 -13.78 28.11 -2.04
CA ALA A 486 -14.08 29.34 -2.76
C ALA A 486 -13.02 30.43 -2.54
N GLY A 487 -12.61 31.12 -3.61
CA GLY A 487 -11.61 32.19 -3.56
C GLY A 487 -10.14 31.70 -3.52
N ARG A 488 -9.89 30.38 -3.60
CA ARG A 488 -8.56 29.81 -3.84
C ARG A 488 -8.55 29.03 -5.16
N GLU A 489 -7.91 29.62 -6.19
CA GLU A 489 -7.43 29.00 -7.44
C GLU A 489 -8.31 27.92 -8.14
N THR A 490 -9.64 27.94 -7.99
CA THR A 490 -10.56 27.14 -8.81
C THR A 490 -11.78 27.94 -9.25
N GLU A 491 -11.50 28.86 -10.17
CA GLU A 491 -12.48 29.38 -11.13
C GLU A 491 -12.10 28.94 -12.56
N GLY A 492 -11.40 27.81 -12.65
CA GLY A 492 -11.06 27.20 -13.93
C GLY A 492 -12.30 26.75 -14.69
N SER A 493 -12.16 26.59 -16.00
CA SER A 493 -13.27 26.28 -16.92
C SER A 493 -14.01 24.97 -16.63
N ALA A 494 -13.43 24.08 -15.82
CA ALA A 494 -13.99 22.78 -15.45
C ALA A 494 -14.34 22.65 -13.96
N ALA A 495 -14.32 23.77 -13.22
CA ALA A 495 -14.52 23.79 -11.78
C ALA A 495 -15.90 23.27 -11.36
N PHE A 496 -15.92 22.53 -10.26
CA PHE A 496 -17.11 21.89 -9.72
C PHE A 496 -18.02 22.93 -9.04
N PRO A 497 -19.31 22.62 -8.87
CA PRO A 497 -20.26 23.51 -8.20
C PRO A 497 -19.81 23.90 -6.80
N ALA A 498 -20.30 25.04 -6.31
CA ALA A 498 -19.99 25.56 -4.98
C ALA A 498 -20.19 24.52 -3.85
N ALA A 499 -21.16 23.61 -4.02
CA ALA A 499 -21.42 22.55 -3.07
C ALA A 499 -20.22 21.61 -2.82
N TYR A 500 -19.29 21.45 -3.78
CA TYR A 500 -18.12 20.57 -3.65
C TYR A 500 -16.88 21.27 -3.09
N ARG A 501 -16.92 22.60 -2.95
CA ARG A 501 -15.76 23.40 -2.54
C ARG A 501 -15.42 23.16 -1.08
N GLY A 502 -14.15 22.83 -0.81
CA GLY A 502 -13.66 22.54 0.53
C GLY A 502 -13.85 21.09 0.98
N ASP A 503 -14.58 20.27 0.23
CA ASP A 503 -14.72 18.83 0.51
C ASP A 503 -13.47 18.04 0.11
N ALA A 504 -13.43 16.76 0.45
CA ALA A 504 -12.36 15.87 -0.02
C ALA A 504 -12.89 14.80 -0.99
N PHE A 505 -11.99 14.28 -1.82
CA PHE A 505 -12.21 13.11 -2.65
C PHE A 505 -11.22 12.02 -2.26
N ALA A 506 -11.65 10.76 -2.32
CA ALA A 506 -10.79 9.61 -2.10
C ALA A 506 -11.10 8.48 -3.10
N ALA A 507 -10.07 7.78 -3.55
CA ALA A 507 -10.22 6.61 -4.41
C ALA A 507 -10.31 5.34 -3.57
N LEU A 508 -11.36 4.55 -3.79
CA LEU A 508 -11.58 3.23 -3.22
C LEU A 508 -11.17 2.17 -4.26
N HIS A 509 -10.03 1.51 -4.03
CA HIS A 509 -9.40 0.60 -4.99
C HIS A 509 -10.11 -0.74 -5.16
N GLY A 510 -10.92 -1.09 -4.17
CA GLY A 510 -11.83 -2.22 -4.21
C GLY A 510 -11.33 -3.47 -3.49
N SER A 511 -12.29 -4.24 -3.00
CA SER A 511 -12.08 -5.35 -2.08
C SER A 511 -11.44 -6.57 -2.70
N TRP A 512 -10.61 -7.23 -1.90
CA TRP A 512 -10.14 -8.59 -2.14
C TRP A 512 -10.57 -9.56 -1.02
N ASN A 513 -10.77 -9.08 0.21
CA ASN A 513 -11.09 -9.91 1.38
C ASN A 513 -12.58 -9.81 1.76
N ARG A 514 -13.46 -9.91 0.76
CA ARG A 514 -14.92 -9.84 0.93
C ARG A 514 -15.64 -10.72 -0.07
N SER A 515 -16.71 -11.41 0.34
CA SER A 515 -17.46 -12.33 -0.54
C SER A 515 -18.06 -11.61 -1.74
N SER A 516 -18.81 -10.51 -1.52
CA SER A 516 -19.27 -9.60 -2.57
C SER A 516 -18.41 -8.34 -2.63
N ARG A 517 -18.21 -7.82 -3.85
CA ARG A 517 -17.33 -6.68 -4.09
C ARG A 517 -17.87 -5.39 -3.47
N THR A 518 -16.95 -4.58 -2.94
CA THR A 518 -17.18 -3.17 -2.60
C THR A 518 -15.93 -2.34 -2.93
N GLY A 519 -16.05 -1.01 -2.87
CA GLY A 519 -15.06 -0.06 -3.40
C GLY A 519 -15.18 0.08 -4.92
N TYR A 520 -14.05 0.06 -5.64
CA TYR A 520 -13.98 0.26 -7.09
C TYR A 520 -14.67 1.56 -7.55
N LYS A 521 -14.38 2.65 -6.84
CA LYS A 521 -15.04 3.95 -7.05
C LYS A 521 -14.20 5.11 -6.54
N VAL A 522 -14.59 6.34 -6.87
CA VAL A 522 -14.16 7.55 -6.15
C VAL A 522 -15.33 8.04 -5.32
N VAL A 523 -15.06 8.43 -4.08
CA VAL A 523 -16.05 8.99 -3.16
C VAL A 523 -15.72 10.45 -2.85
N ARG A 524 -16.77 11.21 -2.51
CA ARG A 524 -16.70 12.56 -1.96
C ARG A 524 -16.93 12.49 -0.46
N VAL A 525 -15.98 12.95 0.34
CA VAL A 525 -16.12 13.10 1.79
C VAL A 525 -16.65 14.50 2.09
N ARG A 526 -17.78 14.58 2.78
CA ARG A 526 -18.47 15.85 3.05
C ARG A 526 -17.87 16.56 4.25
N LEU A 527 -17.44 17.80 4.03
CA LEU A 527 -16.89 18.68 5.04
C LEU A 527 -17.75 19.93 5.17
N ASN A 528 -17.89 20.42 6.39
CA ASN A 528 -18.48 21.71 6.70
C ASN A 528 -17.38 22.61 7.26
N HIS A 529 -16.83 23.51 6.43
CA HIS A 529 -15.72 24.38 6.80
C HIS A 529 -14.52 23.62 7.40
N GLY A 530 -14.08 22.56 6.71
CA GLY A 530 -12.99 21.69 7.15
C GLY A 530 -13.34 20.69 8.25
N VAL A 531 -14.58 20.70 8.77
CA VAL A 531 -15.07 19.73 9.77
C VAL A 531 -15.77 18.57 9.07
N PRO A 532 -15.36 17.31 9.29
CA PRO A 532 -16.05 16.15 8.72
C PRO A 532 -17.46 15.98 9.29
N THR A 533 -18.37 15.60 8.40
CA THR A 533 -19.77 15.31 8.75
C THR A 533 -20.00 13.86 9.21
N GLY A 534 -19.03 12.97 8.97
CA GLY A 534 -19.19 11.52 9.11
C GLY A 534 -19.70 10.82 7.85
N GLU A 535 -20.05 11.59 6.81
CA GLU A 535 -20.68 11.09 5.58
C GLU A 535 -19.73 11.10 4.37
N TYR A 536 -19.97 10.17 3.45
CA TYR A 536 -19.39 10.22 2.10
C TYR A 536 -20.43 9.84 1.04
N ASP A 537 -20.28 10.39 -0.17
CA ASP A 537 -21.09 10.04 -1.33
C ASP A 537 -20.26 9.29 -2.38
N ASP A 538 -20.87 8.33 -3.04
CA ASP A 538 -20.35 7.77 -4.28
C ASP A 538 -20.30 8.86 -5.37
N PHE A 539 -19.13 9.06 -6.00
CA PHE A 539 -18.92 10.10 -7.01
C PHE A 539 -18.63 9.51 -8.40
N LEU A 540 -17.60 8.70 -8.53
CA LEU A 540 -17.22 8.04 -9.79
C LEU A 540 -17.36 6.52 -9.63
N THR A 541 -18.25 5.88 -10.36
CA THR A 541 -18.58 4.45 -10.17
C THR A 541 -18.61 3.68 -11.50
N GLY A 542 -18.93 2.39 -11.48
CA GLY A 542 -19.14 1.59 -12.70
C GLY A 542 -17.94 0.77 -13.16
N PHE A 543 -16.93 0.56 -12.30
CA PHE A 543 -15.71 -0.18 -12.64
C PHE A 543 -15.81 -1.72 -12.51
N VAL A 544 -16.89 -2.21 -11.89
CA VAL A 544 -17.12 -3.64 -11.65
C VAL A 544 -17.93 -4.23 -12.81
N VAL A 545 -17.55 -5.41 -13.27
CA VAL A 545 -18.29 -6.18 -14.29
C VAL A 545 -19.18 -7.23 -13.63
N ASP A 546 -18.59 -7.99 -12.71
CA ASP A 546 -19.25 -9.05 -11.96
C ASP A 546 -18.47 -9.39 -10.67
N GLU A 547 -18.92 -10.40 -9.93
CA GLU A 547 -18.33 -10.85 -8.67
C GLU A 547 -16.87 -11.32 -8.75
N LYS A 548 -16.32 -11.52 -9.96
CA LYS A 548 -14.92 -11.93 -10.20
C LYS A 548 -14.13 -10.91 -11.00
N SER A 549 -14.79 -10.10 -11.82
CA SER A 549 -14.13 -9.26 -12.81
C SER A 549 -14.42 -7.78 -12.64
N VAL A 550 -13.36 -6.99 -12.83
CA VAL A 550 -13.40 -5.53 -12.83
C VAL A 550 -12.63 -5.04 -14.03
N TRP A 551 -13.02 -3.90 -14.60
CA TRP A 551 -12.29 -3.29 -15.71
C TRP A 551 -11.51 -2.05 -15.28
N GLY A 552 -11.61 -1.59 -14.03
CA GLY A 552 -10.74 -0.55 -13.53
C GLY A 552 -10.65 -0.57 -12.02
N ARG A 553 -9.58 0.02 -11.49
CA ARG A 553 -9.32 0.08 -10.05
C ARG A 553 -8.78 1.47 -9.70
N PRO A 554 -9.63 2.40 -9.24
CA PRO A 554 -9.20 3.75 -8.90
C PRO A 554 -8.11 3.77 -7.83
N VAL A 555 -7.05 4.57 -8.04
CA VAL A 555 -5.94 4.70 -7.08
C VAL A 555 -5.74 6.14 -6.67
N GLY A 556 -5.45 7.00 -7.63
CA GLY A 556 -5.02 8.35 -7.40
C GLY A 556 -6.13 9.36 -7.71
N VAL A 557 -6.21 10.42 -6.91
CA VAL A 557 -7.15 11.53 -7.10
C VAL A 557 -6.44 12.87 -6.91
N ALA A 558 -6.53 13.76 -7.88
CA ALA A 558 -5.98 15.12 -7.79
C ALA A 558 -6.88 16.12 -8.51
N VAL A 559 -6.76 17.39 -8.17
CA VAL A 559 -7.49 18.47 -8.85
C VAL A 559 -6.55 19.15 -9.84
N ALA A 560 -6.92 19.13 -11.12
CA ALA A 560 -6.23 19.86 -12.17
C ALA A 560 -6.38 21.37 -11.98
N ARG A 561 -5.49 22.15 -12.61
CA ARG A 561 -5.49 23.61 -12.53
C ARG A 561 -6.83 24.25 -12.95
N ASP A 562 -7.49 23.66 -13.95
CA ASP A 562 -8.80 24.11 -14.43
C ASP A 562 -9.99 23.67 -13.55
N GLY A 563 -9.73 23.00 -12.43
CA GLY A 563 -10.73 22.51 -11.49
C GLY A 563 -11.29 21.12 -11.80
N ALA A 564 -10.86 20.45 -12.87
CA ALA A 564 -11.26 19.06 -13.11
C ALA A 564 -10.66 18.09 -12.09
N LEU A 565 -11.39 17.01 -11.78
CA LEU A 565 -10.84 15.91 -10.98
C LEU A 565 -10.14 14.91 -11.90
N LEU A 566 -8.89 14.61 -11.60
CA LEU A 566 -8.07 13.60 -12.24
C LEU A 566 -8.11 12.32 -11.42
N VAL A 567 -8.31 11.18 -12.08
CA VAL A 567 -8.39 9.87 -11.43
C VAL A 567 -7.53 8.85 -12.16
N THR A 568 -6.48 8.34 -11.53
CA THR A 568 -5.72 7.20 -12.08
C THR A 568 -6.42 5.90 -11.73
N GLU A 569 -6.37 4.93 -12.63
CA GLU A 569 -6.73 3.55 -12.33
C GLU A 569 -5.64 2.59 -12.81
N ASP A 570 -5.29 1.63 -11.96
CA ASP A 570 -4.09 0.82 -12.17
C ASP A 570 -4.36 -0.53 -12.84
N GLY A 571 -5.63 -0.84 -13.11
CA GLY A 571 -6.04 -2.07 -13.77
C GLY A 571 -5.76 -2.05 -15.26
N ASN A 572 -6.19 -0.99 -15.96
CA ASN A 572 -5.95 -0.80 -17.39
C ASN A 572 -4.98 0.34 -17.72
N GLY A 573 -4.43 1.01 -16.71
CA GLY A 573 -3.38 2.00 -16.90
C GLY A 573 -3.90 3.29 -17.51
N THR A 574 -5.00 3.82 -16.96
CA THR A 574 -5.74 4.98 -17.48
C THR A 574 -5.72 6.13 -16.49
N LEU A 575 -5.71 7.35 -17.04
CA LEU A 575 -6.00 8.59 -16.33
C LEU A 575 -7.35 9.12 -16.84
N TRP A 576 -8.33 9.20 -15.95
CA TRP A 576 -9.63 9.79 -16.21
C TRP A 576 -9.62 11.27 -15.81
N ARG A 577 -10.41 12.07 -16.52
CA ARG A 577 -10.66 13.48 -16.19
C ARG A 577 -12.16 13.69 -16.07
N VAL A 578 -12.59 14.21 -14.92
CA VAL A 578 -13.99 14.52 -14.59
C VAL A 578 -14.16 16.03 -14.52
N SER A 579 -15.18 16.57 -15.18
CA SER A 579 -15.43 18.01 -15.27
C SER A 579 -16.89 18.35 -15.08
N TYR A 580 -17.16 19.57 -14.63
CA TYR A 580 -18.52 20.10 -14.52
C TYR A 580 -18.80 21.12 -15.63
N GLY A 581 -20.03 21.11 -16.17
CA GLY A 581 -20.43 21.95 -17.29
C GLY A 581 -20.20 21.28 -18.65
N ALA A 582 -21.00 21.67 -19.64
CA ALA A 582 -20.99 21.07 -20.98
C ALA A 582 -19.82 21.60 -21.83
N HIS A 583 -19.20 20.68 -22.57
CA HIS A 583 -18.70 21.01 -23.90
C HIS A 583 -19.87 20.99 -24.88
#